data_AF-A0A6N8J7S6-F1
#
_entry.id   AF-A0A6N8J7S6-F1
#
_cell.length_a   1.000
_cell.length_b   1.000
_cell.length_c   1.000
_cell.angle_alpha   90.00
_cell.angle_beta   90.00
_cell.angle_gamma   90.00
#
_symmetry.space_group_name_H-M   'P 1'
#
loop_
_entity.id
_entity.type
_entity.pdbx_description
1 polymer ?
#
loop_
_entity_poly.entity_id
_entity_poly.type
_entity_poly.pdbx_seq_one_letter_code
_entity_poly.pdbx_strand_id
1 'polypeptide(L)'
;MIEEKDLEYLGFVGFEHLSKDKRDGKRRLTWVGVLNDDLLTLLIVRIEDRWEIELLKVESDDVRRKFFSLNPTLDEVLQVIKDHGQLSCSD
;
A
#
# COMPACT_ATOMS: atom_id res chain seq x y z
N MET A 1 -14.19 -8.91 -1.01
CA MET A 1 -13.79 -7.87 -1.99
C MET A 1 -13.35 -6.68 -1.16
N ILE A 2 -12.15 -6.15 -1.40
CA ILE A 2 -11.62 -5.02 -0.62
C ILE A 2 -12.25 -3.75 -1.16
N GLU A 3 -13.02 -3.05 -0.33
CA GLU A 3 -13.64 -1.79 -0.73
C GLU A 3 -12.64 -0.64 -0.58
N GLU A 4 -12.78 0.38 -1.44
CA GLU A 4 -11.91 1.56 -1.37
C GLU A 4 -12.02 2.30 -0.03
N LYS A 5 -13.23 2.34 0.53
CA LYS A 5 -13.47 2.96 1.83
C LYS A 5 -12.68 2.27 2.96
N ASP A 6 -12.50 0.95 2.90
CA ASP A 6 -11.69 0.22 3.87
C ASP A 6 -10.22 0.64 3.78
N LEU A 7 -9.74 0.90 2.58
CA LEU A 7 -8.36 1.35 2.31
C LEU A 7 -8.17 2.79 2.82
N GLU A 8 -9.13 3.68 2.57
CA GLU A 8 -9.14 5.04 3.13
C GLU A 8 -9.09 5.03 4.66
N TYR A 9 -9.86 4.15 5.33
CA TYR A 9 -9.80 3.99 6.79
C TYR A 9 -8.45 3.50 7.30
N LEU A 10 -7.72 2.72 6.50
CA LEU A 10 -6.34 2.29 6.81
C LEU A 10 -5.29 3.39 6.53
N GLY A 11 -5.72 4.57 6.10
CA GLY A 11 -4.85 5.71 5.81
C GLY A 11 -4.23 5.66 4.41
N PHE A 12 -4.77 4.87 3.48
CA PHE A 12 -4.39 5.00 2.09
C PHE A 12 -4.87 6.34 1.55
N VAL A 13 -3.99 7.02 0.82
CA VAL A 13 -4.30 8.28 0.17
C VAL A 13 -4.29 8.03 -1.33
N GLY A 14 -5.38 8.43 -1.98
CA GLY A 14 -5.46 8.45 -3.43
C GLY A 14 -4.55 9.53 -4.00
N PHE A 15 -3.58 9.13 -4.81
CA PHE A 15 -2.83 10.06 -5.65
C PHE A 15 -3.48 10.08 -7.04
N GLU A 16 -4.41 11.00 -7.25
CA GLU A 16 -4.64 11.50 -8.61
C GLU A 16 -3.52 12.48 -8.91
N HIS A 17 -2.42 11.98 -9.48
CA HIS A 17 -1.35 12.86 -9.94
C HIS A 17 -1.96 13.88 -10.91
N LEU A 18 -2.02 15.15 -10.49
CA LEU A 18 -2.72 16.23 -11.16
C LEU A 18 -2.44 16.23 -12.68
N SER A 19 -3.51 16.41 -13.43
CA SER A 19 -3.64 16.24 -14.88
C SER A 19 -2.54 16.85 -15.74
N LYS A 20 -2.00 16.02 -16.65
CA LYS A 20 -1.76 16.37 -18.07
C LYS A 20 -2.15 15.14 -18.91
N ASP A 21 -3.44 14.96 -19.16
CA ASP A 21 -4.01 13.97 -20.10
C ASP A 21 -3.51 12.51 -19.97
N LYS A 22 -3.97 11.84 -18.89
CA LYS A 22 -4.17 10.38 -18.75
C LYS A 22 -2.97 9.46 -19.08
N ARG A 23 -2.19 9.14 -18.05
CA ARG A 23 -1.04 8.20 -18.13
C ARG A 23 -1.43 6.75 -18.51
N ASP A 24 -2.60 6.29 -18.06
CA ASP A 24 -3.24 5.00 -18.44
C ASP A 24 -4.71 4.86 -18.00
N GLY A 25 -5.26 5.83 -17.25
CA GLY A 25 -6.64 5.78 -16.75
C GLY A 25 -6.85 4.87 -15.53
N LYS A 26 -5.78 4.37 -14.90
CA LYS A 26 -5.88 3.49 -13.72
C LYS A 26 -5.91 4.29 -12.42
N ARG A 27 -6.80 3.88 -11.52
CA ARG A 27 -6.91 4.41 -10.15
C ARG A 27 -5.84 3.76 -9.27
N ARG A 28 -5.12 4.56 -8.49
CA ARG A 28 -4.05 4.11 -7.60
C ARG A 28 -4.23 4.70 -6.22
N LEU A 29 -3.91 3.92 -5.20
CA LEU A 29 -3.85 4.37 -3.81
C LEU A 29 -2.48 4.04 -3.23
N THR A 30 -1.99 4.93 -2.37
CA THR A 30 -0.69 4.77 -1.72
C THR A 30 -0.85 4.74 -0.21
N TRP A 31 -0.15 3.83 0.43
CA TRP A 31 0.03 3.82 1.87
C TRP A 31 1.52 3.99 2.18
N VAL A 32 1.83 4.90 3.09
CA VAL A 32 3.18 5.14 3.58
C VAL A 32 3.14 5.14 5.10
N GLY A 33 3.96 4.29 5.70
CA GLY A 33 4.04 4.19 7.14
C GLY A 33 5.28 3.44 7.58
N VAL A 34 5.33 3.16 8.88
CA VAL A 34 6.44 2.49 9.55
C VAL A 34 6.00 1.08 9.95
N LEU A 35 6.87 0.11 9.69
CA LEU A 35 6.73 -1.28 10.10
C LEU A 35 8.04 -1.70 10.79
N ASN A 36 8.00 -1.94 12.10
CA ASN A 36 9.18 -2.33 12.89
C ASN A 36 10.37 -1.37 12.66
N ASP A 37 10.12 -0.08 12.86
CA ASP A 37 11.06 1.05 12.68
C ASP A 37 11.56 1.29 11.24
N ASP A 38 11.08 0.51 10.26
CA ASP A 38 11.41 0.69 8.85
C ASP A 38 10.27 1.30 8.04
N LEU A 39 10.62 2.15 7.07
CA LEU A 39 9.66 2.74 6.16
C LEU A 39 9.11 1.66 5.21
N LEU A 40 7.79 1.57 5.17
CA LEU A 40 7.03 0.75 4.25
C LEU A 40 6.22 1.66 3.32
N THR A 41 6.38 1.47 2.01
CA THR A 41 5.59 2.10 0.96
C THR A 41 4.85 1.03 0.17
N LEU A 42 3.53 1.17 0.09
CA LEU A 42 2.66 0.29 -0.67
C LEU A 42 1.88 1.11 -1.70
N LEU A 43 1.98 0.72 -2.97
CA LEU A 43 1.16 1.24 -4.06
C LEU A 43 0.25 0.12 -4.55
N ILE A 44 -1.04 0.39 -4.57
CA ILE A 44 -2.03 -0.51 -5.16
C ILE A 44 -2.72 0.17 -6.34
N VAL A 45 -3.08 -0.64 -7.33
CA VAL A 45 -3.75 -0.20 -8.56
C VAL A 45 -5.04 -0.97 -8.75
N ARG A 46 -6.07 -0.28 -9.23
CA ARG A 46 -7.33 -0.92 -9.60
C ARG A 46 -7.21 -1.46 -11.01
N ILE A 47 -7.34 -2.78 -11.14
CA ILE A 47 -7.40 -3.49 -12.42
C ILE A 47 -8.77 -4.17 -12.46
N GLU A 48 -9.59 -3.79 -13.43
CA GLU A 48 -11.00 -4.19 -13.49
C GLU A 48 -11.71 -3.85 -12.16
N ASP A 49 -12.17 -4.86 -11.42
CA ASP A 49 -12.88 -4.73 -10.14
C ASP A 49 -12.08 -5.21 -8.93
N ARG A 50 -10.75 -5.31 -9.05
CA ARG A 50 -9.88 -5.70 -7.93
C ARG A 50 -8.68 -4.76 -7.76
N TRP A 51 -8.22 -4.70 -6.52
CA TRP A 51 -6.98 -4.02 -6.16
C TRP A 51 -5.83 -5.02 -6.25
N GLU A 52 -4.74 -4.60 -6.89
CA GLU A 52 -3.51 -5.37 -7.01
C GLU A 52 -2.32 -4.56 -6.50
N ILE A 53 -1.31 -5.25 -5.97
CA ILE A 53 -0.05 -4.63 -5.55
C ILE A 53 0.74 -4.24 -6.80
N GLU A 54 0.97 -2.95 -6.99
CA GLU A 54 1.88 -2.42 -8.02
C GLU A 54 3.29 -2.24 -7.46
N LEU A 55 3.41 -1.86 -6.17
CA LEU A 55 4.68 -1.72 -5.46
C LEU A 55 4.51 -2.11 -4.00
N LEU A 56 5.44 -2.92 -3.49
CA LEU A 56 5.66 -3.11 -2.06
C LEU A 56 7.15 -2.89 -1.78
N LYS A 57 7.47 -1.78 -1.09
CA LYS A 57 8.84 -1.41 -0.75
C LYS A 57 8.99 -1.33 0.76
N VAL A 58 9.89 -2.14 1.31
CA VAL A 58 10.40 -2.06 2.67
C VAL A 58 11.89 -1.78 2.53
N GLU A 59 12.44 -0.80 3.24
CA GLU A 59 13.87 -0.47 3.13
C GLU A 59 14.78 -1.60 3.63
N SER A 60 14.35 -2.32 4.67
CA SER A 60 15.08 -3.45 5.24
C SER A 60 14.60 -4.80 4.72
N ASP A 61 15.54 -5.57 4.16
CA ASP A 61 15.29 -6.95 3.72
C ASP A 61 14.94 -7.89 4.89
N ASP A 62 15.49 -7.66 6.08
CA ASP A 62 15.21 -8.48 7.27
C ASP A 62 13.77 -8.26 7.75
N VAL A 63 13.31 -7.00 7.78
CA VAL A 63 11.91 -6.68 8.09
C VAL A 63 10.99 -7.26 7.02
N ARG A 64 11.35 -7.13 5.74
CA ARG A 64 10.55 -7.73 4.65
C ARG A 64 10.35 -9.22 4.85
N ARG A 65 11.43 -9.98 5.11
CA ARG A 65 11.36 -11.44 5.29
C ARG A 65 10.66 -11.86 6.58
N LYS A 66 10.68 -11.00 7.60
CA LYS A 66 10.01 -11.25 8.88
C LYS A 66 8.49 -11.17 8.76
N PHE A 67 7.98 -10.19 8.02
CA PHE A 67 6.56 -9.90 7.96
C PHE A 67 5.86 -10.38 6.68
N PHE A 68 6.60 -10.57 5.59
CA PHE A 68 6.03 -10.92 4.30
C PHE A 68 6.59 -12.24 3.74
N SER A 69 5.72 -12.96 3.05
CA SER A 69 6.07 -14.08 2.19
C SER A 69 6.89 -13.61 0.98
N LEU A 70 7.47 -14.56 0.23
CA LEU A 70 8.27 -14.25 -0.94
C LEU A 70 7.48 -13.47 -2.01
N ASN A 71 6.19 -13.81 -2.16
CA ASN A 71 5.25 -13.20 -3.09
C ASN A 71 3.96 -12.82 -2.32
N PRO A 72 3.99 -11.72 -1.56
CA PRO A 72 2.92 -11.37 -0.66
C PRO A 72 1.65 -10.98 -1.42
N THR A 73 0.51 -11.41 -0.88
CA THR A 73 -0.81 -11.02 -1.40
C THR A 73 -1.25 -9.70 -0.80
N LEU A 74 -2.21 -9.02 -1.43
CA LEU A 74 -2.75 -7.77 -0.87
C LEU A 74 -3.37 -8.01 0.52
N ASP A 75 -4.12 -9.10 0.70
CA ASP A 75 -4.73 -9.43 2.00
C ASP A 75 -3.67 -9.63 3.09
N GLU A 76 -2.56 -10.32 2.77
CA GLU A 76 -1.43 -10.49 3.68
C GLU A 76 -0.84 -9.14 4.08
N VAL A 77 -0.59 -8.27 3.11
CA VAL A 77 -0.01 -6.95 3.38
C VAL A 77 -0.94 -6.08 4.22
N LEU A 78 -2.24 -6.08 3.91
CA LEU A 78 -3.24 -5.34 4.69
C LEU A 78 -3.36 -5.87 6.12
N GLN A 79 -3.25 -7.18 6.32
CA GLN A 79 -3.25 -7.77 7.66
C GLN A 79 -2.03 -7.32 8.47
N VAL A 80 -0.84 -7.36 7.86
CA VAL A 80 0.39 -6.85 8.51
C VAL A 80 0.27 -5.36 8.86
N ILE A 81 -0.25 -4.54 7.94
CA ILE A 81 -0.47 -3.12 8.20
C ILE A 81 -1.44 -2.92 9.38
N LYS A 82 -2.53 -3.70 9.45
CA LYS A 82 -3.50 -3.62 10.56
C LYS A 82 -2.90 -4.01 11.91
N ASP A 83 -2.06 -5.05 11.92
CA ASP A 83 -1.53 -5.62 13.14
C ASP A 83 -0.28 -4.87 13.65
N HIS A 84 0.50 -4.29 12.75
CA HIS A 84 1.85 -3.78 13.04
C HIS A 84 2.18 -2.43 12.42
N GLY A 85 1.42 -1.98 11.42
CA GLY A 85 1.68 -0.73 10.71
C GLY A 85 1.36 0.48 11.56
N GLN A 86 2.24 1.48 11.51
CA GLN A 86 2.01 2.80 12.08
C GLN A 86 2.07 3.82 10.95
N LEU A 87 1.08 4.71 10.85
CA LEU A 87 1.12 5.76 9.85
C LEU A 87 2.31 6.68 10.12
N SER A 88 3.09 6.97 9.08
CA SER A 88 4.15 7.96 9.14
C SER A 88 3.48 9.34 9.07
N CYS A 89 3.29 9.99 10.23
CA CYS A 89 2.98 11.41 10.23
C CYS A 89 4.24 12.14 9.76
N SER A 90 4.23 12.63 8.53
CA SER A 90 5.19 13.66 8.12
C SER A 90 4.73 14.96 8.78
N ASP A 91 5.47 15.42 9.80
CA ASP A 91 5.34 16.77 10.38
C ASP A 91 5.67 17.86 9.35
#